data_AF-A0A7M7NZS7-F1
#
_entry.id   AF-A0A7M7NZS7-F1
#
_cell.length_a   1.000
_cell.length_b   1.000
_cell.length_c   1.000
_cell.angle_alpha   90.00
_cell.angle_beta   90.00
_cell.angle_gamma   90.00
#
_symmetry.space_group_name_H-M   'P 1'
#
loop_
_entity.id
_entity.type
_entity.pdbx_description
1 polymer ?
#
loop_
_entity_poly.entity_id
_entity_poly.type
_entity_poly.pdbx_seq_one_letter_code
_entity_poly.pdbx_strand_id
1 'polypeptide(L)'
;MSPQSLPMLGHCISLLLNLSEAEKMKELQVAALKCLTSFVPDDDESIVYGEASKCFASFLPGLSVTISRVILANPRQGQNVTMNAIECWSKHISMVMDDRLLPLDKTKKSEDVTKRQLLQDGEESLLVSKTETWLTGTASKLDILIAKIVTMVTSRSWRVRLALVRFAETLIIRTKSSMSCSMGKVLEVLVSLAQDRYDQVSSPSQAILRSMAKESLTVESRMLSELLEDNLHRLVTLLPRIIRTADDEEKLSTVTAMVGYVKLLGHRLNSLLNSAPHLKRLSIALLQALELSIRDTGILETTPAPQTGTCSTVIQRSMHVDLSSIPTFD
;
A
#
# COMPACT_ATOMS: atom_id res chain seq x y z
N MET A 1 -29.50 -10.44 -18.10
CA MET A 1 -29.84 -9.27 -18.96
C MET A 1 -29.88 -9.74 -20.41
N SER A 2 -30.83 -9.25 -21.24
CA SER A 2 -30.83 -9.60 -22.67
C SER A 2 -29.73 -8.80 -23.41
N PRO A 3 -29.03 -9.39 -24.41
CA PRO A 3 -27.96 -8.72 -25.15
C PRO A 3 -28.38 -7.40 -25.82
N GLN A 4 -29.68 -7.26 -26.13
CA GLN A 4 -30.28 -6.04 -26.70
C GLN A 4 -30.18 -4.81 -25.80
N SER A 5 -30.03 -4.99 -24.49
CA SER A 5 -29.87 -3.89 -23.52
C SER A 5 -28.44 -3.37 -23.38
N LEU A 6 -27.45 -4.10 -23.93
CA LEU A 6 -26.02 -3.77 -23.81
C LEU A 6 -25.65 -2.42 -24.44
N PRO A 7 -26.14 -2.03 -25.64
CA PRO A 7 -25.81 -0.73 -26.22
C PRO A 7 -26.30 0.44 -25.37
N MET A 8 -27.50 0.33 -24.78
CA MET A 8 -28.06 1.36 -23.90
C MET A 8 -27.29 1.46 -22.59
N LEU A 9 -26.96 0.31 -21.97
CA LEU A 9 -26.11 0.29 -20.79
C LEU A 9 -24.72 0.86 -21.09
N GLY A 10 -24.12 0.48 -22.21
CA GLY A 10 -22.83 1.00 -22.67
C GLY A 10 -22.86 2.52 -22.84
N HIS A 11 -23.91 3.07 -23.45
CA HIS A 11 -24.10 4.51 -23.56
C HIS A 11 -24.19 5.20 -22.19
N CYS A 12 -24.99 4.66 -21.27
CA CYS A 12 -25.09 5.18 -19.90
C CYS A 12 -23.72 5.16 -19.18
N ILE A 13 -22.99 4.05 -19.27
CA ILE A 13 -21.65 3.91 -18.70
C ILE A 13 -20.70 4.96 -19.31
N SER A 14 -20.68 5.11 -20.63
CA SER A 14 -19.84 6.10 -21.31
C SER A 14 -20.16 7.53 -20.88
N LEU A 15 -21.44 7.89 -20.74
CA LEU A 15 -21.86 9.20 -20.25
C LEU A 15 -21.36 9.44 -18.81
N LEU A 16 -21.58 8.48 -17.91
CA LEU A 16 -21.15 8.59 -16.52
C LEU A 16 -19.62 8.66 -16.39
N LEU A 17 -18.89 7.91 -17.22
CA LEU A 17 -17.43 7.97 -17.28
C LEU A 17 -16.95 9.35 -17.72
N ASN A 18 -17.54 9.91 -18.77
CA ASN A 18 -17.23 11.26 -19.24
C ASN A 18 -17.52 12.32 -18.17
N LEU A 19 -18.66 12.21 -17.46
CA LEU A 19 -18.99 13.09 -16.33
C LEU A 19 -17.98 12.95 -15.19
N SER A 20 -17.55 11.73 -14.87
CA SER A 20 -16.57 11.51 -13.80
C SER A 20 -15.18 12.09 -14.12
N GLU A 21 -14.79 12.12 -15.40
CA GLU A 21 -13.46 12.54 -15.84
C GLU A 21 -13.38 14.02 -16.22
N ALA A 22 -14.31 14.51 -17.03
CA ALA A 22 -14.19 15.81 -17.69
C ALA A 22 -14.97 16.95 -17.03
N GLU A 23 -15.95 16.64 -16.17
CA GLU A 23 -16.78 17.65 -15.52
C GLU A 23 -15.97 18.51 -14.53
N LYS A 24 -16.30 19.80 -14.43
CA LYS A 24 -15.65 20.75 -13.51
C LYS A 24 -16.28 20.71 -12.12
N MET A 25 -17.59 20.47 -12.04
CA MET A 25 -18.31 20.39 -10.77
C MET A 25 -18.02 19.07 -10.04
N LYS A 26 -17.27 19.15 -8.94
CA LYS A 26 -16.84 17.98 -8.14
C LYS A 26 -18.01 17.15 -7.61
N GLU A 27 -19.12 17.79 -7.26
CA GLU A 27 -20.33 17.10 -6.79
C GLU A 27 -20.93 16.22 -7.88
N LEU A 28 -20.94 16.72 -9.13
CA LEU A 28 -21.43 15.95 -10.28
C LEU A 28 -20.48 14.80 -10.64
N GLN A 29 -19.16 15.02 -10.54
CA GLN A 29 -18.18 13.93 -10.66
C GLN A 29 -18.44 12.82 -9.63
N VAL A 30 -18.65 13.19 -8.36
CA VAL A 30 -18.96 12.24 -7.28
C VAL A 30 -20.29 11.54 -7.53
N ALA A 31 -21.32 12.25 -7.96
CA ALA A 31 -22.63 11.66 -8.28
C ALA A 31 -22.52 10.63 -9.42
N ALA A 32 -21.75 10.94 -10.46
CA ALA A 32 -21.50 10.02 -11.56
C ALA A 32 -20.77 8.74 -11.11
N LEU A 33 -19.72 8.88 -10.28
CA LEU A 33 -18.99 7.74 -9.71
C LEU A 33 -19.86 6.87 -8.80
N LYS A 34 -20.71 7.48 -7.98
CA LYS A 34 -21.66 6.74 -7.13
C LYS A 34 -22.71 6.01 -7.96
N CYS A 35 -23.21 6.64 -9.02
CA CYS A 35 -24.14 6.01 -9.95
C CYS A 35 -23.50 4.80 -10.63
N LEU A 36 -22.26 4.92 -11.14
CA LEU A 36 -21.51 3.78 -11.66
C LEU A 36 -21.37 2.68 -10.59
N THR A 37 -20.97 3.05 -9.38
CA THR A 37 -20.80 2.11 -8.26
C THR A 37 -22.08 1.33 -7.95
N SER A 38 -23.26 1.95 -8.09
CA SER A 38 -24.56 1.31 -7.87
C SER A 38 -24.92 0.21 -8.88
N PHE A 39 -24.18 0.10 -9.99
CA PHE A 39 -24.35 -1.02 -10.92
C PHE A 39 -23.74 -2.33 -10.41
N VAL A 40 -22.92 -2.27 -9.35
CA VAL A 40 -22.42 -3.46 -8.66
C VAL A 40 -23.42 -3.81 -7.54
N PRO A 41 -24.13 -4.96 -7.63
CA PRO A 41 -25.07 -5.36 -6.59
C PRO A 41 -24.37 -5.55 -5.24
N ASP A 42 -25.02 -5.13 -4.16
CA ASP A 42 -24.46 -5.28 -2.80
C ASP A 42 -24.47 -6.73 -2.31
N ASP A 43 -25.47 -7.52 -2.73
CA ASP A 43 -25.55 -8.96 -2.46
C ASP A 43 -24.73 -9.74 -3.49
N ASP A 44 -23.57 -10.21 -3.06
CA ASP A 44 -22.59 -10.88 -3.92
C ASP A 44 -22.85 -12.36 -4.16
N GLU A 45 -23.82 -12.94 -3.46
CA GLU A 45 -24.32 -14.30 -3.71
C GLU A 45 -25.51 -14.30 -4.68
N SER A 46 -26.07 -13.13 -4.98
CA SER A 46 -27.23 -13.01 -5.86
C SER A 46 -26.92 -13.43 -7.31
N ILE A 47 -27.92 -14.01 -7.98
CA ILE A 47 -27.88 -14.29 -9.42
C ILE A 47 -27.60 -12.99 -10.21
N VAL A 48 -28.13 -11.87 -9.74
CA VAL A 48 -27.93 -10.54 -10.35
C VAL A 48 -26.46 -10.15 -10.35
N TYR A 49 -25.72 -10.45 -9.29
CA TYR A 49 -24.28 -10.22 -9.21
C TYR A 49 -23.50 -11.01 -10.25
N GLY A 50 -23.82 -12.31 -10.41
CA GLY A 50 -23.22 -13.16 -11.44
C GLY A 50 -23.48 -12.66 -12.86
N GLU A 51 -24.71 -12.23 -13.15
CA GLU A 51 -25.09 -11.68 -14.46
C GLU A 51 -24.46 -10.31 -14.73
N ALA A 52 -24.42 -9.43 -13.73
CA ALA A 52 -23.71 -8.16 -13.80
C ALA A 52 -22.22 -8.40 -14.08
N SER A 53 -21.58 -9.34 -13.39
CA SER A 53 -20.18 -9.70 -13.59
C SER A 53 -19.87 -10.13 -15.02
N LYS A 54 -20.76 -10.90 -15.68
CA LYS A 54 -20.62 -11.28 -17.10
C LYS A 54 -20.77 -10.07 -18.02
N CYS A 55 -21.84 -9.29 -17.81
CA CYS A 55 -22.16 -8.10 -18.60
C CYS A 55 -21.04 -7.05 -18.58
N PHE A 56 -20.53 -6.75 -17.38
CA PHE A 56 -19.50 -5.73 -17.17
C PHE A 56 -18.10 -6.14 -17.67
N ALA A 57 -17.89 -7.40 -18.04
CA ALA A 57 -16.66 -7.83 -18.70
C ALA A 57 -16.42 -7.09 -20.03
N SER A 58 -17.48 -6.82 -20.80
CA SER A 58 -17.40 -6.07 -22.06
C SER A 58 -17.04 -4.58 -21.85
N PHE A 59 -17.36 -4.01 -20.69
CA PHE A 59 -17.10 -2.59 -20.38
C PHE A 59 -15.82 -2.37 -19.57
N LEU A 60 -15.21 -3.44 -19.05
CA LEU A 60 -14.07 -3.38 -18.14
C LEU A 60 -12.89 -2.55 -18.68
N PRO A 61 -12.46 -2.67 -19.96
CA PRO A 61 -11.34 -1.89 -20.46
C PRO A 61 -11.58 -0.38 -20.36
N GLY A 62 -12.78 0.09 -20.72
CA GLY A 62 -13.15 1.51 -20.67
C GLY A 62 -13.30 2.02 -19.23
N LEU A 63 -13.95 1.25 -18.37
CA LEU A 63 -14.13 1.54 -16.95
C LEU A 63 -12.79 1.65 -16.23
N SER A 64 -11.97 0.60 -16.33
CA SER A 64 -10.70 0.49 -15.60
C SER A 64 -9.73 1.61 -15.96
N VAL A 65 -9.59 1.92 -17.25
CA VAL A 65 -8.70 3.00 -17.72
C VAL A 65 -9.22 4.36 -17.32
N THR A 66 -10.50 4.66 -17.57
CA THR A 66 -11.05 6.00 -17.30
C THR A 66 -11.07 6.30 -15.81
N ILE A 67 -11.57 5.38 -14.99
CA ILE A 67 -11.59 5.59 -13.54
C ILE A 67 -10.16 5.64 -12.98
N SER A 68 -9.19 4.88 -13.53
CA SER A 68 -7.78 5.03 -13.11
C SER A 68 -7.22 6.43 -13.39
N ARG A 69 -7.60 7.06 -14.50
CA ARG A 69 -7.23 8.46 -14.79
C ARG A 69 -7.85 9.42 -13.79
N VAL A 70 -9.10 9.19 -13.38
CA VAL A 70 -9.77 9.96 -12.31
C VAL A 70 -9.07 9.79 -10.97
N ILE A 71 -8.62 8.58 -10.61
CA ILE A 71 -7.87 8.32 -9.37
C ILE A 71 -6.53 9.06 -9.37
N LEU A 72 -5.83 9.02 -10.51
CA LEU A 72 -4.46 9.53 -10.67
C LEU A 72 -4.41 11.00 -11.11
N ALA A 73 -5.56 11.65 -11.27
CA ALA A 73 -5.64 13.04 -11.68
C ALA A 73 -5.16 13.99 -10.57
N ASN A 74 -4.97 15.26 -10.95
CA ASN A 74 -4.28 16.24 -10.13
C ASN A 74 -4.85 16.33 -8.70
N PRO A 75 -4.01 16.44 -7.65
CA PRO A 75 -4.46 16.60 -6.26
C PRO A 75 -5.52 17.69 -6.01
N ARG A 76 -5.63 18.69 -6.89
CA ARG A 76 -6.65 19.74 -6.84
C ARG A 76 -8.09 19.24 -7.11
N GLN A 77 -8.27 18.05 -7.67
CA GLN A 77 -9.59 17.44 -7.93
C GLN A 77 -10.38 17.20 -6.64
N GLY A 78 -9.68 17.05 -5.51
CA GLY A 78 -10.27 16.93 -4.18
C GLY A 78 -10.50 15.49 -3.75
N GLN A 79 -10.21 15.23 -2.47
CA GLN A 79 -10.18 13.88 -1.89
C GLN A 79 -11.47 13.08 -2.11
N ASN A 80 -12.64 13.72 -2.10
CA ASN A 80 -13.91 13.02 -2.26
C ASN A 80 -14.03 12.35 -3.63
N VAL A 81 -13.62 13.04 -4.70
CA VAL A 81 -13.67 12.47 -6.05
C VAL A 81 -12.73 11.27 -6.14
N THR A 82 -11.49 11.41 -5.66
CA THR A 82 -10.50 10.33 -5.62
C THR A 82 -10.98 9.12 -4.82
N MET A 83 -11.58 9.34 -3.64
CA MET A 83 -12.11 8.24 -2.81
C MET A 83 -13.23 7.47 -3.50
N ASN A 84 -14.20 8.18 -4.08
CA ASN A 84 -15.31 7.55 -4.80
C ASN A 84 -14.81 6.85 -6.09
N ALA A 85 -13.75 7.38 -6.72
CA ALA A 85 -13.13 6.73 -7.88
C ALA A 85 -12.41 5.43 -7.49
N ILE A 86 -11.66 5.42 -6.38
CA ILE A 86 -11.01 4.20 -5.86
C ILE A 86 -12.07 3.14 -5.51
N GLU A 87 -13.15 3.53 -4.82
CA GLU A 87 -14.25 2.62 -4.49
C GLU A 87 -14.93 2.07 -5.75
N CYS A 88 -15.30 2.94 -6.69
CA CYS A 88 -15.92 2.56 -7.95
C CYS A 88 -15.03 1.59 -8.74
N TRP A 89 -13.74 1.88 -8.85
CA TRP A 89 -12.77 1.01 -9.52
C TRP A 89 -12.70 -0.34 -8.83
N SER A 90 -12.51 -0.35 -7.50
CA SER A 90 -12.39 -1.56 -6.71
C SER A 90 -13.60 -2.48 -6.88
N LYS A 91 -14.82 -1.95 -6.74
CA LYS A 91 -16.05 -2.77 -6.82
C LYS A 91 -16.21 -3.41 -8.20
N HIS A 92 -15.98 -2.67 -9.28
CA HIS A 92 -16.14 -3.20 -10.63
C HIS A 92 -15.08 -4.25 -10.97
N ILE A 93 -13.80 -3.98 -10.64
CA ILE A 93 -12.73 -4.95 -10.89
C ILE A 93 -12.96 -6.22 -10.08
N SER A 94 -13.26 -6.08 -8.79
CA SER A 94 -13.50 -7.24 -7.93
C SER A 94 -14.76 -8.03 -8.31
N MET A 95 -15.78 -7.39 -8.89
CA MET A 95 -16.95 -8.09 -9.44
C MET A 95 -16.62 -8.85 -10.71
N VAL A 96 -15.94 -8.21 -11.66
CA VAL A 96 -15.66 -8.82 -12.96
C VAL A 96 -14.57 -9.90 -12.85
N MET A 97 -13.60 -9.72 -11.96
CA MET A 97 -12.49 -10.65 -11.73
C MET A 97 -12.75 -11.57 -10.53
N ASP A 98 -13.98 -11.67 -10.01
CA ASP A 98 -14.28 -12.47 -8.82
C ASP A 98 -13.98 -13.96 -9.05
N ASP A 99 -13.07 -14.53 -8.26
CA ASP A 99 -12.66 -15.93 -8.35
C ASP A 99 -13.83 -16.91 -8.24
N ARG A 100 -14.88 -16.54 -7.50
CA ARG A 100 -16.08 -17.39 -7.30
C ARG A 100 -16.92 -17.53 -8.56
N LEU A 101 -16.81 -16.57 -9.48
CA LEU A 101 -17.63 -16.49 -10.70
C LEU A 101 -16.87 -16.92 -11.95
N LEU A 102 -15.58 -17.23 -11.83
CA LEU A 102 -14.79 -17.70 -12.95
C LEU A 102 -15.12 -19.16 -13.24
N PRO A 103 -15.09 -19.59 -14.52
CA PRO A 103 -15.26 -20.98 -14.87
C PRO A 103 -14.17 -21.79 -14.15
N LEU A 104 -14.56 -22.56 -13.13
CA LEU A 104 -13.68 -23.50 -12.42
C LEU A 104 -13.32 -24.65 -13.37
N ASP A 105 -12.45 -24.40 -14.34
CA ASP A 105 -12.06 -25.42 -15.30
C ASP A 105 -10.89 -26.24 -14.76
N LYS A 106 -11.22 -27.29 -14.01
CA LYS A 106 -10.29 -28.42 -13.78
C LYS A 106 -10.88 -29.81 -14.04
N THR A 107 -12.16 -29.96 -14.40
CA THR A 107 -12.76 -31.30 -14.52
C THR A 107 -13.76 -31.51 -15.65
N LYS A 108 -13.74 -30.70 -16.72
CA LYS A 108 -14.46 -31.05 -17.96
C LYS A 108 -13.56 -31.01 -19.19
N LYS A 109 -12.69 -32.03 -19.29
CA LYS A 109 -12.46 -32.64 -20.61
C LYS A 109 -13.80 -33.21 -21.08
N SER A 110 -14.37 -32.69 -22.16
CA SER A 110 -15.19 -33.44 -23.14
C SER A 110 -15.92 -32.46 -24.07
N GLU A 111 -15.45 -32.40 -25.32
CA GLU A 111 -16.25 -32.54 -26.55
C GLU A 111 -17.38 -31.54 -26.90
N ASP A 112 -17.66 -30.53 -26.08
CA ASP A 112 -18.84 -29.66 -26.29
C ASP A 112 -18.53 -28.30 -26.98
N VAL A 113 -17.26 -28.01 -27.27
CA VAL A 113 -16.83 -26.74 -27.89
C VAL A 113 -17.34 -26.62 -29.34
N THR A 114 -17.42 -27.74 -30.06
CA THR A 114 -17.76 -27.72 -31.50
C THR A 114 -19.27 -27.61 -31.76
N LYS A 115 -20.14 -27.94 -30.78
CA LYS A 115 -21.60 -27.89 -30.97
C LYS A 115 -22.24 -26.53 -30.66
N ARG A 116 -21.63 -25.70 -29.81
CA ARG A 116 -22.15 -24.34 -29.52
C ARG A 116 -21.74 -23.30 -30.57
N GLN A 117 -20.66 -23.52 -31.30
CA GLN A 117 -20.14 -22.56 -32.29
C GLN A 117 -20.99 -22.45 -33.58
N LEU A 118 -21.99 -23.31 -33.79
CA LEU A 118 -22.72 -23.38 -35.07
C LEU A 118 -24.18 -22.88 -35.03
N LEU A 119 -24.67 -22.33 -33.90
CA LEU A 119 -26.10 -21.96 -33.77
C LEU A 119 -26.41 -20.58 -33.19
N GLN A 120 -25.43 -19.70 -32.93
CA GLN A 120 -25.70 -18.40 -32.29
C GLN A 120 -24.88 -17.26 -32.92
N ASP A 121 -25.13 -17.02 -34.20
CA ASP A 121 -24.58 -15.86 -34.90
C ASP A 121 -25.62 -14.73 -34.88
N GLY A 122 -25.38 -13.70 -34.05
CA GLY A 122 -26.17 -12.45 -34.06
C GLY A 122 -26.22 -11.71 -32.72
N GLU A 123 -26.64 -12.36 -31.62
CA GLU A 123 -26.97 -11.66 -30.36
C GLU A 123 -26.03 -11.95 -29.18
N GLU A 124 -25.36 -13.11 -29.13
CA GLU A 124 -24.31 -13.38 -28.11
C GLU A 124 -22.94 -12.75 -28.44
N SER A 125 -22.79 -12.13 -29.61
CA SER A 125 -21.51 -11.60 -30.12
C SER A 125 -20.96 -10.39 -29.34
N LEU A 126 -21.82 -9.70 -28.56
CA LEU A 126 -21.43 -8.50 -27.78
C LEU A 126 -20.92 -8.83 -26.36
N LEU A 127 -21.16 -10.06 -25.89
CA LEU A 127 -20.73 -10.50 -24.56
C LEU A 127 -19.31 -11.05 -24.61
N VAL A 128 -18.46 -10.53 -23.74
CA VAL A 128 -17.12 -11.06 -23.57
C VAL A 128 -17.18 -12.37 -22.78
N SER A 129 -16.70 -13.44 -23.40
CA SER A 129 -16.45 -14.70 -22.68
C SER A 129 -15.18 -14.60 -21.84
N LYS A 130 -15.29 -14.87 -20.54
CA LYS A 130 -14.17 -14.85 -19.58
C LYS A 130 -13.32 -16.13 -19.69
N THR A 131 -12.78 -16.39 -20.87
CA THR A 131 -11.84 -17.49 -21.08
C THR A 131 -10.57 -17.29 -20.24
N GLU A 132 -9.80 -18.36 -20.01
CA GLU A 132 -8.52 -18.26 -19.31
C GLU A 132 -7.54 -17.28 -19.97
N THR A 133 -7.54 -17.25 -21.32
CA THR A 133 -6.75 -16.31 -22.11
C THR A 133 -7.20 -14.86 -21.90
N TRP A 134 -8.52 -14.61 -21.89
CA TRP A 134 -9.07 -13.29 -21.60
C TRP A 134 -8.74 -12.86 -20.18
N LEU A 135 -8.88 -13.76 -19.21
CA LEU A 135 -8.60 -13.50 -17.81
C LEU A 135 -7.14 -13.09 -17.60
N THR A 136 -6.20 -13.89 -18.12
CA THR A 136 -4.76 -13.62 -18.00
C THR A 136 -4.36 -12.33 -18.70
N GLY A 137 -4.88 -12.10 -19.91
CA GLY A 137 -4.64 -10.86 -20.67
C GLY A 137 -5.24 -9.62 -20.00
N THR A 138 -6.36 -9.78 -19.30
CA THR A 138 -7.02 -8.69 -18.57
C THR A 138 -6.30 -8.41 -17.25
N ALA A 139 -5.95 -9.45 -16.49
CA ALA A 139 -5.20 -9.34 -15.24
C ALA A 139 -3.87 -8.61 -15.43
N SER A 140 -3.11 -8.94 -16.48
CA SER A 140 -1.84 -8.24 -16.79
C SER A 140 -2.02 -6.76 -17.14
N LYS A 141 -3.11 -6.40 -17.84
CA LYS A 141 -3.43 -4.98 -18.12
C LYS A 141 -3.86 -4.23 -16.87
N LEU A 142 -4.67 -4.87 -16.02
CA LEU A 142 -5.08 -4.32 -14.73
C LEU A 142 -3.89 -4.14 -13.81
N ASP A 143 -2.92 -5.06 -13.82
CA ASP A 143 -1.70 -4.96 -13.02
C ASP A 143 -0.92 -3.66 -13.29
N ILE A 144 -0.86 -3.22 -14.55
CA ILE A 144 -0.23 -1.95 -14.92
C ILE A 144 -0.98 -0.76 -14.30
N LEU A 145 -2.31 -0.81 -14.25
CA LEU A 145 -3.12 0.23 -13.62
C LEU A 145 -2.98 0.21 -12.10
N ILE A 146 -2.99 -0.99 -11.49
CA ILE A 146 -2.78 -1.19 -10.06
C ILE A 146 -1.43 -0.63 -9.66
N ALA A 147 -0.36 -0.93 -10.40
CA ALA A 147 0.99 -0.40 -10.14
C ALA A 147 1.04 1.13 -10.06
N LYS A 148 0.17 1.82 -10.81
CA LYS A 148 0.03 3.28 -10.71
C LYS A 148 -0.83 3.69 -9.52
N ILE A 149 -1.99 3.05 -9.33
CA ILE A 149 -2.95 3.37 -8.26
C ILE A 149 -2.31 3.19 -6.87
N VAL A 150 -1.53 2.14 -6.65
CA VAL A 150 -0.90 1.88 -5.35
C VAL A 150 0.06 2.97 -4.91
N THR A 151 0.60 3.80 -5.82
CA THR A 151 1.46 4.94 -5.46
C THR A 151 0.74 5.99 -4.61
N MET A 152 -0.60 5.98 -4.62
CA MET A 152 -1.46 6.84 -3.81
C MET A 152 -1.36 6.57 -2.31
N VAL A 153 -0.62 5.54 -1.86
CA VAL A 153 -0.25 5.34 -0.46
C VAL A 153 0.46 6.55 0.14
N THR A 154 1.08 7.39 -0.70
CA THR A 154 1.75 8.65 -0.30
C THR A 154 0.81 9.86 -0.27
N SER A 155 -0.49 9.67 -0.53
CA SER A 155 -1.46 10.77 -0.56
C SER A 155 -1.50 11.53 0.75
N ARG A 156 -1.54 12.87 0.69
CA ARG A 156 -1.65 13.73 1.89
C ARG A 156 -2.97 13.50 2.64
N SER A 157 -4.03 13.12 1.93
CA SER A 157 -5.32 12.81 2.53
C SER A 157 -5.33 11.39 3.09
N TRP A 158 -5.46 11.28 4.41
CA TRP A 158 -5.63 9.98 5.07
C TRP A 158 -6.89 9.25 4.61
N ARG A 159 -7.91 9.97 4.15
CA ARG A 159 -9.15 9.36 3.64
C ARG A 159 -8.94 8.65 2.30
N VAL A 160 -8.05 9.20 1.45
CA VAL A 160 -7.63 8.52 0.22
C VAL A 160 -6.81 7.28 0.56
N ARG A 161 -5.91 7.36 1.56
CA ARG A 161 -5.16 6.19 2.02
C ARG A 161 -6.07 5.11 2.62
N LEU A 162 -7.09 5.49 3.39
CA LEU A 162 -8.12 4.56 3.86
C LEU A 162 -8.89 3.90 2.69
N ALA A 163 -9.21 4.67 1.64
CA ALA A 163 -9.83 4.10 0.45
C ALA A 163 -8.92 3.05 -0.22
N LEU A 164 -7.60 3.24 -0.21
CA LEU A 164 -6.64 2.24 -0.68
C LEU A 164 -6.59 0.98 0.20
N VAL A 165 -6.75 1.11 1.53
CA VAL A 165 -6.84 -0.05 2.43
C VAL A 165 -8.06 -0.90 2.05
N ARG A 166 -9.23 -0.28 1.89
CA ARG A 166 -10.48 -0.97 1.48
C ARG A 166 -10.37 -1.58 0.10
N PHE A 167 -9.74 -0.87 -0.83
CA PHE A 167 -9.40 -1.38 -2.15
C PHE A 167 -8.56 -2.66 -2.04
N ALA A 168 -7.47 -2.62 -1.27
CA ALA A 168 -6.58 -3.76 -1.12
C ALA A 168 -7.29 -4.97 -0.47
N GLU A 169 -8.09 -4.73 0.56
CA GLU A 169 -8.94 -5.75 1.20
C GLU A 169 -9.88 -6.42 0.19
N THR A 170 -10.60 -5.62 -0.60
CA THR A 170 -11.58 -6.13 -1.57
C THR A 170 -10.91 -7.02 -2.63
N LEU A 171 -9.74 -6.61 -3.13
CA LEU A 171 -8.96 -7.39 -4.09
C LEU A 171 -8.42 -8.68 -3.46
N ILE A 172 -7.87 -8.60 -2.25
CA ILE A 172 -7.38 -9.78 -1.53
C ILE A 172 -8.51 -10.77 -1.26
N ILE A 173 -9.72 -10.33 -0.97
CA ILE A 173 -10.82 -11.25 -0.66
C ILE A 173 -11.36 -11.92 -1.94
N ARG A 174 -11.50 -11.17 -3.03
CA ARG A 174 -12.29 -11.60 -4.20
C ARG A 174 -11.49 -12.09 -5.39
N THR A 175 -10.23 -11.67 -5.53
CA THR A 175 -9.48 -11.82 -6.80
C THR A 175 -8.10 -12.44 -6.57
N LYS A 176 -8.01 -13.39 -5.63
CA LYS A 176 -6.76 -14.04 -5.22
C LYS A 176 -6.08 -14.76 -6.37
N SER A 177 -6.86 -15.54 -7.10
CA SER A 177 -6.40 -16.40 -8.18
C SER A 177 -6.32 -15.60 -9.49
N SER A 178 -7.39 -14.86 -9.80
CA SER A 178 -7.56 -14.12 -11.04
C SER A 178 -6.59 -12.94 -11.21
N MET A 179 -6.18 -12.31 -10.11
CA MET A 179 -5.25 -11.17 -10.10
C MET A 179 -3.99 -11.45 -9.28
N SER A 180 -3.53 -12.71 -9.26
CA SER A 180 -2.34 -13.14 -8.52
C SER A 180 -1.07 -12.33 -8.86
N CYS A 181 -0.90 -11.87 -10.11
CA CYS A 181 0.23 -11.03 -10.53
C CYS A 181 0.29 -9.65 -9.84
N SER A 182 -0.84 -9.14 -9.37
CA SER A 182 -0.95 -7.87 -8.66
C SER A 182 -0.88 -8.01 -7.15
N MET A 183 -0.99 -9.24 -6.62
CA MET A 183 -1.20 -9.46 -5.20
C MET A 183 -0.04 -8.92 -4.34
N GLY A 184 1.20 -9.01 -4.82
CA GLY A 184 2.35 -8.43 -4.11
C GLY A 184 2.24 -6.92 -3.93
N LYS A 185 1.82 -6.19 -4.99
CA LYS A 185 1.63 -4.73 -4.95
C LYS A 185 0.48 -4.34 -4.03
N VAL A 186 -0.60 -5.10 -4.07
CA VAL A 186 -1.78 -4.91 -3.20
C VAL A 186 -1.41 -5.14 -1.74
N LEU A 187 -0.60 -6.16 -1.46
CA LEU A 187 -0.13 -6.45 -0.12
C LEU A 187 0.83 -5.38 0.42
N GLU A 188 1.68 -4.84 -0.45
CA GLU A 188 2.58 -3.72 -0.13
C GLU A 188 1.81 -2.46 0.27
N VAL A 189 0.63 -2.20 -0.30
CA VAL A 189 -0.27 -1.13 0.17
C VAL A 189 -0.63 -1.33 1.64
N LEU A 190 -1.07 -2.53 2.02
CA LEU A 190 -1.45 -2.82 3.40
C LEU A 190 -0.24 -2.68 4.33
N VAL A 191 0.88 -3.32 3.99
CA VAL A 191 2.11 -3.27 4.81
C VAL A 191 2.56 -1.82 5.02
N SER A 192 2.55 -1.01 3.97
CA SER A 192 2.93 0.42 4.03
C SER A 192 1.97 1.24 4.90
N LEU A 193 0.67 0.95 4.83
CA LEU A 193 -0.36 1.69 5.57
C LEU A 193 -0.62 1.13 6.97
N ALA A 194 -0.06 -0.03 7.32
CA ALA A 194 -0.22 -0.64 8.64
C ALA A 194 0.34 0.22 9.79
N GLN A 195 1.20 1.19 9.46
CA GLN A 195 1.89 2.06 10.42
C GLN A 195 1.57 3.53 10.13
N ASP A 196 0.45 3.78 9.45
CA ASP A 196 -0.05 5.12 9.21
C ASP A 196 -0.30 5.87 10.52
N ARG A 197 0.06 7.16 10.52
CA ARG A 197 -0.15 8.08 11.66
C ARG A 197 -1.61 8.24 12.07
N TYR A 198 -2.56 7.94 11.18
CA TYR A 198 -3.99 7.93 11.50
C TYR A 198 -4.44 6.51 11.79
N ASP A 199 -4.96 6.28 12.99
CA ASP A 199 -5.50 4.98 13.42
C ASP A 199 -6.62 4.47 12.49
N GLN A 200 -7.42 5.39 11.93
CA GLN A 200 -8.45 5.05 10.95
C GLN A 200 -7.89 4.36 9.70
N VAL A 201 -6.60 4.49 9.41
CA VAL A 201 -5.91 3.84 8.28
C VAL A 201 -5.10 2.64 8.77
N SER A 202 -4.31 2.81 9.84
CA SER A 202 -3.41 1.76 10.32
C SER A 202 -4.14 0.59 10.97
N SER A 203 -5.19 0.83 11.75
CA SER A 203 -5.93 -0.24 12.44
C SER A 203 -6.60 -1.22 11.46
N PRO A 204 -7.37 -0.77 10.44
CA PRO A 204 -7.92 -1.69 9.43
C PRO A 204 -6.84 -2.45 8.67
N SER A 205 -5.75 -1.78 8.28
CA SER A 205 -4.66 -2.45 7.57
C SER A 205 -4.01 -3.56 8.42
N GLN A 206 -3.72 -3.27 9.70
CA GLN A 206 -3.20 -4.26 10.63
C GLN A 206 -4.18 -5.41 10.84
N ALA A 207 -5.49 -5.16 10.91
CA ALA A 207 -6.50 -6.19 11.08
C ALA A 207 -6.50 -7.18 9.90
N ILE A 208 -6.46 -6.67 8.66
CA ILE A 208 -6.39 -7.49 7.44
C ILE A 208 -5.11 -8.33 7.43
N LEU A 209 -3.95 -7.69 7.66
CA LEU A 209 -2.66 -8.38 7.67
C LEU A 209 -2.58 -9.47 8.76
N ARG A 210 -3.14 -9.22 9.95
CA ARG A 210 -3.24 -10.23 11.01
C ARG A 210 -4.13 -11.40 10.62
N SER A 211 -5.25 -11.13 9.93
CA SER A 211 -6.12 -12.19 9.41
C SER A 211 -5.36 -13.07 8.43
N MET A 212 -4.65 -12.46 7.47
CA MET A 212 -3.82 -13.19 6.50
C MET A 212 -2.69 -13.98 7.17
N ALA A 213 -2.03 -13.40 8.17
CA ALA A 213 -0.93 -14.05 8.88
C ALA A 213 -1.36 -15.29 9.67
N LYS A 214 -2.64 -15.35 10.11
CA LYS A 214 -3.22 -16.53 10.79
C LYS A 214 -3.45 -17.70 9.82
N GLU A 215 -3.72 -17.41 8.55
CA GLU A 215 -3.89 -18.41 7.49
C GLU A 215 -2.53 -18.97 7.03
N SER A 216 -1.86 -19.72 7.92
CA SER A 216 -0.42 -20.04 7.83
C SER A 216 0.02 -20.89 6.62
N LEU A 217 -0.92 -21.39 5.79
CA LEU A 217 -0.65 -22.30 4.66
C LEU A 217 -0.96 -21.70 3.28
N THR A 218 -1.31 -20.43 3.19
CA THR A 218 -1.69 -19.80 1.92
C THR A 218 -0.48 -19.19 1.18
N VAL A 219 -0.59 -19.04 -0.15
CA VAL A 219 0.44 -18.37 -0.96
C VAL A 219 0.63 -16.93 -0.50
N GLU A 220 -0.47 -16.28 -0.14
CA GLU A 220 -0.50 -14.90 0.35
C GLU A 220 0.19 -14.76 1.69
N SER A 221 0.07 -15.74 2.60
CA SER A 221 0.83 -15.76 3.86
C SER A 221 2.34 -15.83 3.62
N ARG A 222 2.78 -16.59 2.59
CA ARG A 222 4.21 -16.62 2.19
C ARG A 222 4.66 -15.30 1.59
N MET A 223 3.91 -14.76 0.63
CA MET A 223 4.21 -13.44 0.05
C MET A 223 4.23 -12.33 1.10
N LEU A 224 3.31 -12.38 2.07
CA LEU A 224 3.28 -11.47 3.21
C LEU A 224 4.54 -11.61 4.04
N SER A 225 4.96 -12.84 4.31
CA SER A 225 6.17 -13.10 5.10
C SER A 225 7.41 -12.55 4.40
N GLU A 226 7.62 -12.90 3.13
CA GLU A 226 8.73 -12.39 2.32
C GLU A 226 8.75 -10.85 2.30
N LEU A 227 7.61 -10.22 2.06
CA LEU A 227 7.49 -8.76 2.02
C LEU A 227 7.75 -8.10 3.39
N LEU A 228 7.31 -8.71 4.48
CA LEU A 228 7.57 -8.22 5.83
C LEU A 228 9.06 -8.38 6.20
N GLU A 229 9.68 -9.51 5.82
CA GLU A 229 11.10 -9.77 6.03
C GLU A 229 11.97 -8.76 5.27
N ASP A 230 11.66 -8.49 4.00
CA ASP A 230 12.36 -7.50 3.18
C ASP A 230 12.23 -6.08 3.74
N ASN A 231 11.01 -5.67 4.13
CA ASN A 231 10.78 -4.36 4.71
C ASN A 231 11.45 -4.18 6.07
N LEU A 232 11.43 -5.21 6.92
CA LEU A 232 12.16 -5.21 8.19
C LEU A 232 13.66 -5.12 7.95
N HIS A 233 14.21 -5.91 7.01
CA HIS A 233 15.62 -5.86 6.65
C HIS A 233 16.06 -4.46 6.21
N ARG A 234 15.24 -3.81 5.36
CA ARG A 234 15.48 -2.44 4.91
C ARG A 234 15.48 -1.45 6.08
N LEU A 235 14.49 -1.53 6.98
CA LEU A 235 14.44 -0.63 8.14
C LEU A 235 15.61 -0.86 9.09
N VAL A 236 15.97 -2.10 9.40
CA VAL A 236 17.15 -2.42 10.23
C VAL A 236 18.43 -1.82 9.64
N THR A 237 18.58 -1.85 8.32
CA THR A 237 19.76 -1.31 7.63
C THR A 237 19.79 0.22 7.66
N LEU A 238 18.64 0.89 7.60
CA LEU A 238 18.54 2.36 7.61
C LEU A 238 18.50 2.95 9.02
N LEU A 239 18.10 2.16 10.02
CA LEU A 239 17.84 2.62 11.39
C LEU A 239 18.99 3.44 12.00
N PRO A 240 20.27 3.02 11.94
CA PRO A 240 21.36 3.78 12.56
C PRO A 240 21.51 5.19 11.99
N ARG A 241 21.27 5.31 10.67
CA ARG A 241 21.31 6.60 9.99
C ARG A 241 20.12 7.46 10.42
N ILE A 242 18.91 6.90 10.41
CA ILE A 242 17.68 7.62 10.79
C ILE A 242 17.80 8.15 12.21
N ILE A 243 18.24 7.33 13.17
CA ILE A 243 18.38 7.76 14.57
C ILE A 243 19.36 8.94 14.71
N ARG A 244 20.41 8.96 13.91
CA ARG A 244 21.43 10.03 13.98
C ARG A 244 21.00 11.33 13.29
N THR A 245 20.24 11.26 12.20
CA THR A 245 20.06 12.41 11.29
C THR A 245 18.62 12.90 11.16
N ALA A 246 17.63 12.09 11.51
CA ALA A 246 16.24 12.41 11.33
C ALA A 246 15.69 13.24 12.52
N ASP A 247 14.54 13.86 12.33
CA ASP A 247 13.78 14.47 13.43
C ASP A 247 13.08 13.39 14.28
N ASP A 248 12.53 13.79 15.43
CA ASP A 248 11.91 12.84 16.37
C ASP A 248 10.62 12.22 15.82
N GLU A 249 9.93 12.87 14.87
CA GLU A 249 8.73 12.33 14.22
C GLU A 249 9.10 11.18 13.27
N GLU A 250 10.14 11.35 12.46
CA GLU A 250 10.67 10.33 11.56
C GLU A 250 11.33 9.18 12.34
N LYS A 251 12.03 9.46 13.45
CA LYS A 251 12.53 8.40 14.36
C LYS A 251 11.38 7.57 14.93
N LEU A 252 10.38 8.23 15.53
CA LEU A 252 9.25 7.55 16.15
C LEU A 252 8.47 6.72 15.13
N SER A 253 8.17 7.28 13.95
CA SER A 253 7.48 6.55 12.88
C SER A 253 8.27 5.34 12.37
N THR A 254 9.60 5.46 12.22
CA THR A 254 10.48 4.35 11.83
C THR A 254 10.47 3.23 12.87
N VAL A 255 10.67 3.56 14.15
CA VAL A 255 10.67 2.57 15.24
C VAL A 255 9.29 1.92 15.37
N THR A 256 8.22 2.70 15.28
CA THR A 256 6.84 2.19 15.27
C THR A 256 6.63 1.20 14.14
N ALA A 257 7.15 1.51 12.95
CA ALA A 257 7.03 0.62 11.81
C ALA A 257 7.80 -0.70 11.98
N MET A 258 9.01 -0.65 12.52
CA MET A 258 9.78 -1.86 12.85
C MET A 258 9.05 -2.74 13.86
N VAL A 259 8.52 -2.14 14.93
CA VAL A 259 7.70 -2.87 15.92
C VAL A 259 6.47 -3.50 15.25
N GLY A 260 5.84 -2.78 14.33
CA GLY A 260 4.75 -3.27 13.50
C GLY A 260 5.10 -4.53 12.71
N TYR A 261 6.21 -4.50 11.96
CA TYR A 261 6.66 -5.64 11.16
C TYR A 261 7.05 -6.84 12.02
N VAL A 262 7.74 -6.61 13.14
CA VAL A 262 8.08 -7.66 14.11
C VAL A 262 6.81 -8.32 14.66
N LYS A 263 5.79 -7.54 15.02
CA LYS A 263 4.51 -8.06 15.51
C LYS A 263 3.76 -8.87 14.43
N LEU A 264 3.81 -8.43 13.17
CA LEU A 264 3.17 -9.12 12.05
C LEU A 264 3.87 -10.42 11.64
N LEU A 265 5.21 -10.46 11.74
CA LEU A 265 6.00 -11.68 11.48
C LEU A 265 5.75 -12.76 12.53
N GLY A 266 5.54 -12.39 13.80
CA GLY A 266 5.23 -13.32 14.88
C GLY A 266 6.30 -14.43 15.02
N HIS A 267 5.89 -15.69 15.00
CA HIS A 267 6.80 -16.84 15.14
C HIS A 267 7.84 -16.96 14.01
N ARG A 268 7.56 -16.41 12.82
CA ARG A 268 8.47 -16.40 11.67
C ARG A 268 9.66 -15.45 11.87
N LEU A 269 9.59 -14.57 12.86
CA LEU A 269 10.77 -13.80 13.26
C LEU A 269 11.92 -14.71 13.67
N ASN A 270 11.63 -15.87 14.28
CA ASN A 270 12.66 -16.80 14.73
C ASN A 270 13.48 -17.35 13.56
N SER A 271 12.86 -17.65 12.41
CA SER A 271 13.61 -18.09 11.22
C SER A 271 14.51 -16.98 10.69
N LEU A 272 14.04 -15.73 10.69
CA LEU A 272 14.86 -14.58 10.28
C LEU A 272 16.03 -14.34 11.25
N LEU A 273 15.80 -14.41 12.57
CA LEU A 273 16.83 -14.19 13.59
C LEU A 273 17.83 -15.34 13.70
N ASN A 274 17.46 -16.57 13.31
CA ASN A 274 18.41 -17.68 13.23
C ASN A 274 19.46 -17.49 12.13
N SER A 275 19.24 -16.55 11.21
CA SER A 275 20.24 -16.13 10.24
C SER A 275 21.27 -15.20 10.90
N ALA A 276 22.48 -15.70 11.12
CA ALA A 276 23.62 -14.94 11.65
C ALA A 276 23.81 -13.53 11.02
N PRO A 277 23.73 -13.34 9.68
CA PRO A 277 23.86 -12.01 9.08
C PRO A 277 22.68 -11.07 9.38
N HIS A 278 21.46 -11.59 9.59
CA HIS A 278 20.30 -10.78 9.95
C HIS A 278 20.36 -10.38 11.42
N LEU A 279 20.64 -11.33 12.31
CA LEU A 279 20.82 -11.10 13.73
C LEU A 279 21.93 -10.08 14.00
N LYS A 280 23.11 -10.26 13.38
CA LYS A 280 24.24 -9.33 13.52
C LYS A 280 23.86 -7.90 13.14
N ARG A 281 23.16 -7.71 12.02
CA ARG A 281 22.73 -6.37 11.57
C ARG A 281 21.74 -5.74 12.53
N LEU A 282 20.73 -6.51 12.98
CA LEU A 282 19.77 -6.03 13.97
C LEU A 282 20.47 -5.62 15.26
N SER A 283 21.37 -6.45 15.79
CA SER A 283 22.12 -6.15 17.00
C SER A 283 22.99 -4.90 16.85
N ILE A 284 23.69 -4.73 15.73
CA ILE A 284 24.48 -3.51 15.45
C ILE A 284 23.56 -2.29 15.39
N ALA A 285 22.42 -2.39 14.71
CA ALA A 285 21.53 -1.27 14.56
C ALA A 285 20.93 -0.80 15.90
N LEU A 286 20.55 -1.75 16.76
CA LEU A 286 20.07 -1.46 18.11
C LEU A 286 21.18 -0.94 19.02
N LEU A 287 22.41 -1.44 18.90
CA LEU A 287 23.55 -0.95 19.69
C LEU A 287 23.89 0.50 19.33
N GLN A 288 23.89 0.83 18.04
CA GLN A 288 24.08 2.21 17.56
C GLN A 288 22.95 3.15 17.97
N ALA A 289 21.71 2.65 18.02
CA ALA A 289 20.57 3.38 18.54
C ALA A 289 20.76 3.77 20.02
N LEU A 290 21.18 2.80 20.84
CA LEU A 290 21.38 2.98 22.27
C LEU A 290 22.60 3.88 22.59
N GLU A 291 23.69 3.75 21.84
CA GLU A 291 24.89 4.55 22.05
C GLU A 291 24.64 6.06 21.89
N LEU A 292 23.80 6.45 20.93
CA LEU A 292 23.40 7.85 20.74
C LEU A 292 22.59 8.38 21.93
N SER A 293 21.65 7.58 22.46
CA SER A 293 20.86 7.96 23.63
C SER A 293 21.73 8.26 24.87
N ILE A 294 22.82 7.51 25.07
CA ILE A 294 23.72 7.71 26.22
C ILE A 294 24.55 9.00 26.06
N ARG A 295 24.98 9.31 24.82
CA ARG A 295 25.75 10.52 24.53
C ARG A 295 24.91 11.78 24.71
N ASP A 296 23.65 11.77 24.28
CA ASP A 296 22.75 12.92 24.45
C ASP A 296 22.44 13.21 25.93
N THR A 297 22.25 12.17 26.75
CA THR A 297 22.09 12.34 28.21
C THR A 297 23.35 12.87 28.89
N GLY A 298 24.54 12.44 28.45
CA GLY A 298 25.82 12.92 29.00
C GLY A 298 26.13 14.38 28.63
N ILE A 299 25.66 14.87 27.49
CA ILE A 299 25.83 16.28 27.09
C ILE A 299 24.92 17.20 27.94
N LEU A 300 23.70 16.76 28.27
CA LEU A 300 22.79 17.53 29.14
C LEU A 300 23.29 17.63 30.59
N GLU A 301 23.96 16.59 31.11
CA GLU A 301 24.56 16.60 32.45
C GLU A 301 25.79 17.50 32.59
N THR A 302 26.43 17.92 31.48
CA THR A 302 27.67 18.72 31.52
C THR A 302 27.47 20.22 31.44
N THR A 303 26.24 20.74 31.62
CA THR A 303 26.04 22.18 31.80
C THR A 303 26.71 22.59 33.12
N PRO A 304 27.82 23.37 33.12
CA PRO A 304 28.51 23.68 34.36
C PRO A 304 27.63 24.55 35.23
N ALA A 305 27.45 24.17 36.49
CA ALA A 305 26.87 25.05 37.51
C ALA A 305 27.60 26.41 37.48
N PRO A 306 26.88 27.54 37.66
CA PRO A 306 27.53 28.84 37.73
C PRO A 306 28.49 28.83 38.92
N GLN A 307 29.79 28.86 38.63
CA GLN A 307 30.82 29.02 39.66
C GLN A 307 30.66 30.41 40.27
N THR A 308 29.93 30.50 41.38
CA THR A 308 30.00 31.64 42.28
C THR A 308 31.42 31.71 42.82
N GLY A 309 32.16 32.72 42.38
CA GLY A 309 33.53 32.94 42.77
C GLY A 309 33.69 33.12 44.27
N THR A 310 34.73 32.49 44.81
CA THR A 310 35.38 32.99 46.02
C THR A 310 36.88 33.01 45.78
N CYS A 311 37.39 34.25 45.75
CA CYS A 311 38.78 34.62 45.82
C CYS A 311 39.47 33.95 47.02
N SER A 312 40.62 33.33 46.80
CA SER A 312 41.63 33.11 47.84
C SER A 312 43.01 32.94 47.20
N THR A 313 43.83 33.97 47.42
CA THR A 313 45.27 34.03 47.20
C THR A 313 46.02 32.94 47.96
N VAL A 314 46.91 32.21 47.29
CA VAL A 314 48.11 31.62 47.91
C VAL A 314 49.30 31.81 46.97
N ILE A 315 50.29 32.54 47.47
CA ILE A 315 51.63 32.72 46.89
C ILE A 315 52.52 31.58 47.40
N GLN A 316 53.19 30.85 46.50
CA GLN A 316 54.53 30.33 46.82
C GLN A 316 55.41 30.12 45.57
N ARG A 317 56.67 30.53 45.75
CA ARG A 317 57.79 30.77 44.82
C ARG A 317 58.53 29.49 44.38
N SER A 318 59.38 29.67 43.35
CA SER A 318 60.66 28.97 43.03
C SER A 318 60.57 27.90 41.91
N MET A 319 61.45 27.79 40.89
CA MET A 319 62.69 28.45 40.44
C MET A 319 63.02 27.96 39.00
N HIS A 320 63.73 28.79 38.21
CA HIS A 320 64.60 28.55 37.02
C HIS A 320 64.25 29.56 35.91
N VAL A 321 64.88 30.74 35.89
CA VAL A 321 66.19 31.06 35.29
C VAL A 321 66.25 30.68 33.82
N ASP A 322 66.10 31.68 32.95
CA ASP A 322 66.84 31.72 31.70
C ASP A 322 67.39 33.13 31.46
N LEU A 323 68.71 33.18 31.30
CA LEU A 323 69.53 34.36 31.13
C LEU A 323 69.84 34.47 29.64
N SER A 324 69.34 35.50 28.96
CA SER A 324 70.11 36.30 27.99
C SER A 324 69.20 37.24 27.21
N SER A 325 69.73 38.43 26.92
CA SER A 325 69.29 39.40 25.90
C SER A 325 68.54 40.63 26.42
N ILE A 326 69.30 41.58 26.98
CA ILE A 326 69.00 43.01 27.12
C ILE A 326 70.35 43.73 26.91
N PRO A 327 70.46 44.96 26.37
CA PRO A 327 69.74 45.63 25.28
C PRO A 327 70.72 46.41 24.35
N THR A 328 70.23 47.25 23.44
CA THR A 328 70.45 48.71 23.55
C THR A 328 69.55 49.48 22.58
N PHE A 329 69.13 50.64 23.07
CA PHE A 329 68.24 51.64 22.50
C PHE A 329 68.91 52.46 21.39
N ASP A 330 68.15 52.81 20.35
CA ASP A 330 67.57 54.15 20.17
C ASP A 330 66.18 54.01 19.51
#